data_AF-A0A7Y5FVY8-F1
#
_entry.id   AF-A0A7Y5FVY8-F1
#
_cell.length_a   1.000
_cell.length_b   1.000
_cell.length_c   1.000
_cell.angle_alpha   90.00
_cell.angle_beta   90.00
_cell.angle_gamma   90.00
#
_symmetry.space_group_name_H-M   'P 1'
#
loop_
_entity.id
_entity.type
_entity.pdbx_description
1 polymer ?
#
loop_
_entity_poly.entity_id
_entity_poly.type
_entity_poly.pdbx_seq_one_letter_code
_entity_poly.pdbx_strand_id
1 'polypeptide(L)'
;MPRVSIRPESAKKSWHMMAALVLLGIVAGAGIVYFLTKPQESAHNHASFDPSLRGEALAQRYPGVYQVASQFICPCGSCTDGLEVCDCDMINGSFQVRAEIFNLLQTHEPPHVIELIAARYGYRKSDASLPPSSWEKPPTQTTP
;
A
#
# COMPACT_ATOMS: atom_id res chain seq x y z
N MET A 1 90.06 0.81 -9.67
CA MET A 1 88.72 0.37 -10.14
C MET A 1 87.69 0.77 -9.09
N PRO A 2 86.77 1.72 -9.33
CA PRO A 2 85.77 2.08 -8.33
C PRO A 2 84.52 1.20 -8.50
N ARG A 3 84.03 0.69 -7.36
CA ARG A 3 82.78 -0.07 -7.20
C ARG A 3 81.60 0.92 -7.18
N VAL A 4 80.61 0.68 -8.03
CA VAL A 4 79.29 1.35 -7.98
C VAL A 4 78.55 0.84 -6.74
N SER A 5 78.17 1.75 -5.85
CA SER A 5 77.33 1.49 -4.67
C SER A 5 75.90 1.90 -4.99
N ILE A 6 74.99 0.93 -5.11
CA ILE A 6 73.55 1.17 -5.19
C ILE A 6 73.03 1.25 -3.76
N ARG A 7 72.64 2.46 -3.34
CA ARG A 7 72.01 2.72 -2.04
C ARG A 7 70.49 2.48 -2.20
N PRO A 8 69.86 1.58 -1.43
CA PRO A 8 68.40 1.49 -1.43
C PRO A 8 67.86 2.61 -0.57
N GLU A 9 67.32 3.66 -1.18
CA GLU A 9 66.68 4.74 -0.46
C GLU A 9 65.15 4.60 -0.50
N SER A 10 64.55 4.71 0.69
CA SER A 10 63.17 5.16 0.90
C SER A 10 62.05 4.10 0.95
N ALA A 11 62.18 3.15 1.88
CA ALA A 11 61.08 2.28 2.33
C ALA A 11 60.00 2.99 3.18
N LYS A 12 60.27 4.20 3.71
CA LYS A 12 59.34 4.91 4.61
C LYS A 12 58.17 5.59 3.89
N LYS A 13 58.34 6.02 2.64
CA LYS A 13 57.29 6.72 1.88
C LYS A 13 56.22 5.75 1.35
N SER A 14 56.61 4.50 1.10
CA SER A 14 55.72 3.44 0.62
C SER A 14 54.72 2.95 1.69
N TRP A 15 55.15 2.89 2.95
CA TRP A 15 54.28 2.43 4.05
C TRP A 15 53.03 3.32 4.23
N HIS A 16 53.20 4.64 4.16
CA HIS A 16 52.07 5.56 4.26
C HIS A 16 51.09 5.44 3.09
N MET A 17 51.58 5.16 1.87
CA MET A 17 50.70 4.94 0.72
C MET A 17 49.95 3.61 0.83
N MET A 18 50.61 2.53 1.28
CA MET A 18 49.94 1.25 1.50
C MET A 18 48.91 1.32 2.64
N ALA A 19 49.23 2.00 3.74
CA ALA A 19 48.29 2.20 4.85
C ALA A 19 47.06 3.04 4.43
N ALA A 20 47.26 4.07 3.61
CA ALA A 20 46.17 4.90 3.10
C ALA A 20 45.21 4.12 2.18
N LEU A 21 45.74 3.25 1.32
CA LEU A 21 44.93 2.41 0.42
C LEU A 21 44.10 1.37 1.19
N VAL A 22 44.67 0.74 2.22
CA VAL A 22 43.95 -0.22 3.07
C VAL A 22 42.83 0.46 3.84
N LEU A 23 43.08 1.65 4.41
CA LEU A 23 42.05 2.43 5.12
C LEU A 23 40.91 2.86 4.20
N LEU A 24 41.22 3.31 2.97
CA LEU A 24 40.20 3.65 1.96
C LEU A 24 39.34 2.43 1.59
N GLY A 25 39.95 1.25 1.42
CA GLY A 25 39.23 0.01 1.14
C GLY A 25 38.27 -0.40 2.27
N ILE A 26 38.69 -0.23 3.53
CA ILE A 26 37.85 -0.54 4.70
C ILE A 26 36.68 0.43 4.82
N VAL A 27 36.91 1.74 4.60
CA VAL A 27 35.84 2.76 4.65
C VAL A 27 34.84 2.55 3.51
N ALA A 28 35.31 2.25 2.30
CA ALA A 28 34.43 1.95 1.16
C ALA A 28 33.64 0.65 1.38
N GLY A 29 34.29 -0.41 1.86
CA GLY A 29 33.63 -1.69 2.16
C GLY A 29 32.59 -1.57 3.28
N ALA A 30 32.92 -0.88 4.37
CA ALA A 30 31.99 -0.63 5.47
C ALA A 30 30.80 0.25 5.04
N GLY A 31 31.04 1.25 4.18
CA GLY A 31 29.98 2.08 3.60
C GLY A 31 29.01 1.27 2.73
N ILE A 32 29.51 0.36 1.89
CA ILE A 32 28.69 -0.51 1.04
C ILE A 32 27.87 -1.49 1.91
N VAL A 33 28.49 -2.13 2.90
CA VAL A 33 27.77 -3.04 3.81
C VAL A 33 26.72 -2.27 4.61
N TYR A 34 27.05 -1.09 5.13
CA TYR A 34 26.08 -0.25 5.86
C TYR A 34 24.92 0.22 4.97
N PHE A 35 25.19 0.54 3.69
CA PHE A 35 24.14 0.90 2.74
C PHE A 35 23.27 -0.28 2.33
N LEU A 36 23.83 -1.50 2.26
CA LEU A 36 23.10 -2.73 1.97
C LEU A 36 22.36 -3.31 3.19
N THR A 37 22.81 -3.02 4.42
CA THR A 37 22.16 -3.48 5.65
C THR A 37 21.21 -2.46 6.26
N LYS A 38 21.14 -1.23 5.72
CA LYS A 38 19.98 -0.39 6.03
C LYS A 38 18.75 -1.14 5.56
N PRO A 39 17.80 -1.48 6.46
CA PRO A 39 16.51 -1.96 6.01
C PRO A 39 16.00 -0.87 5.07
N GLN A 40 15.72 -1.25 3.82
CA GLN A 40 14.86 -0.43 3.00
C GLN A 40 13.55 -0.39 3.78
N GLU A 41 13.34 0.67 4.56
CA GLU A 41 12.00 1.13 4.86
C GLU A 41 11.43 1.41 3.48
N SER A 42 10.83 0.38 2.90
CA SER A 42 9.95 0.49 1.77
C SER A 42 8.91 1.50 2.22
N ALA A 43 9.16 2.77 1.90
CA ALA A 43 8.14 3.73 1.60
C ALA A 43 7.40 3.16 0.39
N HIS A 44 6.64 2.08 0.63
CA HIS A 44 5.48 1.82 -0.15
C HIS A 44 4.66 3.09 0.00
N ASN A 45 4.66 3.90 -1.04
CA ASN A 45 3.64 4.89 -1.28
C ASN A 45 2.33 4.14 -1.53
N HIS A 46 1.89 3.32 -0.57
CA HIS A 46 0.48 2.99 -0.43
C HIS A 46 -0.11 4.32 0.00
N ALA A 47 -0.82 4.99 -0.91
CA ALA A 47 -1.75 6.02 -0.53
C ALA A 47 -2.63 5.41 0.57
N SER A 48 -2.35 5.74 1.83
CA SER A 48 -3.04 5.18 2.97
C SER A 48 -4.52 5.46 2.78
N PHE A 49 -5.34 4.42 2.73
CA PHE A 49 -6.78 4.61 2.71
C PHE A 49 -7.19 5.30 4.01
N ASP A 50 -7.95 6.39 3.89
CA ASP A 50 -8.53 7.09 5.02
C ASP A 50 -9.96 6.56 5.28
N PRO A 51 -10.16 5.69 6.28
CA PRO A 51 -11.46 5.09 6.56
C PRO A 51 -12.48 6.07 7.14
N SER A 52 -12.05 7.27 7.55
CA SER A 52 -12.95 8.30 8.07
C SER A 52 -13.76 9.01 6.97
N LEU A 53 -13.27 8.99 5.72
CA LEU A 53 -13.97 9.60 4.59
C LEU A 53 -15.26 8.87 4.29
N ARG A 54 -16.37 9.62 4.23
CA ARG A 54 -17.74 9.10 3.99
C ARG A 54 -18.49 9.99 2.99
N GLY A 55 -19.62 9.48 2.50
CA GLY A 55 -20.52 10.21 1.61
C GLY A 55 -19.79 10.78 0.39
N GLU A 56 -19.99 12.06 0.13
CA GLU A 56 -19.41 12.73 -1.03
C GLU A 56 -17.87 12.75 -1.02
N ALA A 57 -17.25 12.92 0.15
CA ALA A 57 -15.79 12.91 0.26
C ALA A 57 -15.21 11.52 -0.09
N LEU A 58 -15.91 10.44 0.31
CA LEU A 58 -15.54 9.08 -0.07
C LEU A 58 -15.74 8.85 -1.57
N ALA A 59 -16.86 9.33 -2.13
CA ALA A 59 -17.16 9.21 -3.56
C ALA A 59 -16.10 9.91 -4.44
N GLN A 60 -15.63 11.08 -4.02
CA GLN A 60 -14.62 11.84 -4.74
C GLN A 60 -13.22 11.22 -4.64
N ARG A 61 -12.82 10.77 -3.45
CA ARG A 61 -11.46 10.27 -3.21
C ARG A 61 -11.29 8.81 -3.61
N TYR A 62 -12.30 7.99 -3.36
CA TYR A 62 -12.28 6.54 -3.56
C TYR A 62 -13.61 6.06 -4.18
N PRO A 63 -13.89 6.40 -5.45
CA PRO A 63 -15.18 6.12 -6.09
C PRO A 63 -15.54 4.63 -6.11
N GLY A 64 -14.56 3.74 -6.28
CA GLY A 64 -14.79 2.29 -6.21
C GLY A 64 -15.20 1.81 -4.82
N VAL A 65 -14.58 2.36 -3.76
CA VAL A 65 -14.95 2.04 -2.38
C VAL A 65 -16.35 2.54 -2.07
N TYR A 66 -16.65 3.78 -2.47
CA TYR A 66 -18.00 4.34 -2.33
C TYR A 66 -19.04 3.48 -3.05
N GLN A 67 -18.76 3.09 -4.30
CA GLN A 67 -19.70 2.31 -5.10
C GLN A 67 -19.98 0.94 -4.47
N VAL A 68 -18.95 0.21 -4.03
CA VAL A 68 -19.15 -1.08 -3.35
C VAL A 68 -19.84 -0.86 -2.00
N ALA A 69 -19.40 0.10 -1.20
CA ALA A 69 -20.00 0.39 0.10
C ALA A 69 -21.49 0.78 -0.02
N SER A 70 -21.87 1.50 -1.08
CA SER A 70 -23.24 1.93 -1.32
C SER A 70 -24.25 0.79 -1.49
N GLN A 71 -23.76 -0.43 -1.71
CA GLN A 71 -24.54 -1.66 -1.84
C GLN A 71 -24.94 -2.27 -0.49
N PHE A 72 -24.43 -1.75 0.63
CA PHE A 72 -24.56 -2.37 1.94
C PHE A 72 -25.11 -1.40 2.99
N ILE A 73 -25.88 -1.95 3.93
CA ILE A 73 -26.13 -1.32 5.23
C ILE A 73 -24.94 -1.62 6.14
N CYS A 74 -24.62 -0.72 7.06
CA CYS A 74 -23.53 -0.92 7.99
C CYS A 74 -23.71 -2.21 8.83
N PRO A 75 -22.77 -3.17 8.80
CA PRO A 75 -22.97 -4.50 9.38
C PRO A 75 -22.65 -4.59 10.88
N CYS A 76 -22.43 -3.46 11.56
CA CYS A 76 -22.12 -3.41 13.00
C CYS A 76 -23.29 -3.80 13.92
N GLY A 77 -24.49 -4.01 13.37
CA GLY A 77 -25.69 -4.42 14.10
C GLY A 77 -26.36 -3.32 14.95
N SER A 78 -25.76 -2.13 15.03
CA SER A 78 -26.32 -0.99 15.79
C SER A 78 -26.77 0.17 14.90
N CYS A 79 -26.18 0.31 13.71
CA CYS A 79 -26.48 1.37 12.76
C CYS A 79 -27.44 0.87 11.68
N THR A 80 -28.32 1.75 11.20
CA THR A 80 -29.21 1.50 10.05
C THR A 80 -28.76 2.21 8.79
N ASP A 81 -27.69 3.01 8.88
CA ASP A 81 -27.17 3.80 7.77
C ASP A 81 -26.50 2.93 6.70
N GLY A 82 -26.43 3.46 5.48
CA GLY A 82 -25.60 2.90 4.43
C GLY A 82 -24.12 2.88 4.82
N LEU A 83 -23.40 1.83 4.43
CA LEU A 83 -21.99 1.67 4.74
C LEU A 83 -21.12 2.80 4.14
N GLU A 84 -21.59 3.42 3.06
CA GLU A 84 -20.96 4.55 2.39
C GLU A 84 -21.02 5.87 3.19
N VAL A 85 -21.95 6.01 4.13
CA VAL A 85 -22.20 7.24 4.90
C VAL A 85 -22.04 7.06 6.41
N CYS A 86 -22.11 5.83 6.91
CA CYS A 86 -21.91 5.51 8.32
C CYS A 86 -20.50 5.91 8.79
N ASP A 87 -20.36 6.27 10.07
CA ASP A 87 -19.10 6.66 10.71
C ASP A 87 -18.78 5.85 11.98
N CYS A 88 -19.45 4.73 12.19
CA CYS A 88 -19.18 3.92 13.37
C CYS A 88 -17.81 3.23 13.29
N ASP A 89 -17.09 3.28 14.40
CA ASP A 89 -15.83 2.58 14.67
C ASP A 89 -16.05 1.45 15.67
N MET A 90 -16.93 0.53 15.30
CA MET A 90 -17.24 -0.66 16.09
C MET A 90 -16.67 -1.91 15.40
N ILE A 91 -16.74 -3.06 16.06
CA ILE A 91 -16.45 -4.35 15.41
C ILE A 91 -17.41 -4.52 14.23
N ASN A 92 -16.86 -4.87 13.05
CA ASN A 92 -17.59 -4.89 11.78
C ASN A 92 -18.21 -3.53 11.42
N GLY A 93 -17.64 -2.45 11.95
CA GLY A 93 -18.06 -1.08 11.71
C GLY A 93 -17.64 -0.56 10.35
N SER A 94 -18.13 0.63 10.05
CA SER A 94 -17.95 1.27 8.75
C SER A 94 -16.48 1.47 8.37
N PHE A 95 -15.61 1.75 9.35
CA PHE A 95 -14.19 1.98 9.11
C PHE A 95 -13.48 0.70 8.67
N GLN A 96 -13.71 -0.39 9.40
CA GLN A 96 -13.12 -1.69 9.10
C GLN A 96 -13.56 -2.20 7.73
N VAL A 97 -14.87 -2.17 7.46
CA VAL A 97 -15.40 -2.78 6.23
C VAL A 97 -15.01 -1.95 5.00
N ARG A 98 -14.99 -0.61 5.07
CA ARG A 98 -14.50 0.23 3.95
C ARG A 98 -13.01 0.03 3.69
N ALA A 99 -12.20 -0.11 4.73
CA ALA A 99 -10.78 -0.42 4.57
C ALA A 99 -10.57 -1.80 3.91
N GLU A 100 -11.40 -2.79 4.27
CA GLU A 100 -11.37 -4.09 3.63
C GLU A 100 -11.78 -4.02 2.15
N ILE A 101 -12.87 -3.31 1.84
CA ILE A 101 -13.30 -3.05 0.44
C ILE A 101 -12.15 -2.44 -0.35
N PHE A 102 -11.49 -1.41 0.18
CA PHE A 102 -10.35 -0.76 -0.46
C PHE A 102 -9.21 -1.76 -0.77
N ASN A 103 -8.89 -2.63 0.17
CA ASN A 103 -7.84 -3.65 -0.01
C ASN A 103 -8.23 -4.71 -1.04
N LEU A 104 -9.48 -5.18 -1.04
CA LEU A 104 -9.98 -6.17 -2.01
C LEU A 104 -10.01 -5.59 -3.43
N LEU A 105 -10.35 -4.32 -3.58
CA LEU A 105 -10.33 -3.61 -4.87
C LEU A 105 -8.93 -3.44 -5.47
N GLN A 106 -7.85 -3.69 -4.72
CA GLN A 106 -6.50 -3.72 -5.28
C GLN A 106 -6.27 -4.95 -6.17
N THR A 107 -7.05 -6.01 -5.99
CA THR A 107 -6.83 -7.31 -6.64
C THR A 107 -8.06 -7.92 -7.29
N HIS A 108 -9.25 -7.38 -7.04
CA HIS A 108 -10.53 -7.90 -7.55
C HIS A 108 -11.41 -6.79 -8.13
N GLU A 109 -12.24 -7.15 -9.11
CA GLU A 109 -13.23 -6.23 -9.68
C GLU A 109 -14.43 -6.01 -8.73
N PRO A 110 -15.09 -4.84 -8.80
CA PRO A 110 -16.19 -4.48 -7.89
C PRO A 110 -17.29 -5.54 -7.72
N PRO A 111 -17.79 -6.22 -8.78
CA PRO A 111 -18.82 -7.26 -8.60
C PRO A 111 -18.35 -8.40 -7.70
N HIS A 112 -17.09 -8.82 -7.83
CA HIS A 112 -16.55 -9.89 -7.00
C HIS A 112 -16.31 -9.43 -5.57
N VAL A 113 -15.86 -8.19 -5.36
CA VAL A 113 -15.71 -7.61 -4.02
C VAL A 113 -17.06 -7.54 -3.30
N ILE A 114 -18.13 -7.18 -4.01
CA ILE A 114 -19.50 -7.18 -3.45
C ILE A 114 -19.86 -8.57 -2.94
N GLU A 115 -19.62 -9.63 -3.70
CA GLU A 115 -19.91 -11.00 -3.26
C GLU A 115 -19.06 -11.42 -2.05
N LEU A 116 -17.78 -11.06 -2.01
CA LEU A 116 -16.90 -11.36 -0.86
C LEU A 116 -17.37 -10.64 0.42
N ILE A 117 -17.74 -9.37 0.32
CA ILE A 117 -18.24 -8.58 1.46
C ILE A 117 -19.61 -9.10 1.90
N ALA A 118 -20.50 -9.43 0.96
CA ALA A 118 -21.80 -10.01 1.26
C ALA A 118 -21.66 -11.38 1.97
N ALA A 119 -20.75 -12.23 1.52
CA ALA A 119 -20.50 -13.53 2.15
C ALA A 119 -19.92 -13.40 3.57
N ARG A 120 -19.08 -12.39 3.82
CA ARG A 120 -18.45 -12.18 5.13
C ARG A 120 -19.37 -11.48 6.13
N TYR A 121 -20.05 -10.42 5.69
CA TYR A 121 -20.77 -9.50 6.56
C TYR A 121 -22.29 -9.54 6.39
N GLY A 122 -22.79 -9.87 5.20
CA GLY A 122 -24.22 -9.79 4.88
C GLY A 122 -24.68 -8.35 4.58
N TYR A 123 -25.90 -8.01 5.01
CA TYR A 123 -26.47 -6.64 4.96
C TYR A 123 -26.48 -5.97 3.58
N ARG A 124 -26.54 -6.75 2.49
CA ARG A 124 -26.71 -6.20 1.14
C ARG A 124 -28.09 -5.55 1.05
N LYS A 125 -28.11 -4.31 0.55
CA LYS A 125 -29.33 -3.58 0.21
C LYS A 125 -30.09 -4.34 -0.90
N SER A 126 -31.41 -4.21 -0.93
CA SER A 126 -32.22 -4.79 -2.02
C SER A 126 -32.06 -3.97 -3.30
N ASP A 127 -32.26 -4.60 -4.47
CA ASP A 127 -32.07 -3.96 -5.78
C ASP A 127 -32.81 -2.62 -5.93
N ALA A 128 -34.01 -2.50 -5.33
CA ALA A 128 -34.81 -1.28 -5.34
C ALA A 128 -34.17 -0.09 -4.59
N SER A 129 -33.17 -0.35 -3.74
CA SER A 129 -32.48 0.63 -2.90
C SER A 129 -31.02 0.88 -3.33
N LEU A 130 -30.59 0.27 -4.45
CA LEU A 130 -29.24 0.44 -4.97
C LEU A 130 -29.14 1.69 -5.85
N PRO A 131 -28.04 2.46 -5.73
CA PRO A 131 -27.74 3.48 -6.72
C PRO A 131 -27.37 2.83 -8.07
N PRO A 132 -27.62 3.51 -9.20
CA PRO A 132 -27.24 3.00 -10.51
C PRO A 132 -25.72 2.77 -10.55
N SER A 133 -25.30 1.53 -10.81
CA SER A 133 -23.89 1.19 -10.86
C SER A 133 -23.33 1.40 -12.27
N SER A 134 -22.11 1.92 -12.36
CA SER A 134 -21.39 2.14 -13.63
C SER A 134 -20.81 0.85 -14.26
N TRP A 135 -20.86 -0.29 -13.56
CA TRP A 135 -20.32 -1.57 -14.02
C TRP A 135 -21.40 -2.57 -14.46
N GLU A 136 -22.69 -2.29 -14.20
CA GLU A 136 -23.78 -3.08 -14.75
C GLU A 136 -23.90 -2.84 -16.26
N LYS A 137 -23.77 -3.91 -17.04
CA LYS A 137 -24.20 -3.89 -18.46
C LYS A 137 -25.71 -3.58 -18.48
N PRO A 138 -26.19 -2.80 -19.46
CA PRO A 138 -27.61 -2.51 -19.59
C PRO A 138 -28.42 -3.81 -19.55
N PRO A 139 -29.56 -3.85 -18.83
CA PRO A 139 -30.41 -5.03 -18.85
C PRO A 139 -30.77 -5.32 -20.32
N THR A 140 -30.42 -6.51 -20.79
CA THR A 140 -30.89 -7.01 -22.07
C THR A 140 -32.41 -6.99 -22.01
N GLN A 141 -33.03 -6.03 -22.68
CA GLN A 141 -34.48 -5.91 -22.75
C GLN A 141 -35.03 -7.23 -23.26
N THR A 142 -35.68 -8.00 -22.38
CA THR A 142 -36.51 -9.13 -22.79
C THR A 142 -37.78 -8.53 -23.38
N THR A 143 -37.76 -8.33 -24.69
CA THR A 143 -38.95 -7.98 -25.48
C THR A 143 -39.96 -9.13 -25.35
N PRO A 144 -41.26 -8.82 -25.13
CA PRO A 144 -42.32 -9.81 -24.89
C PRO A 144 -42.54 -10.80 -26.04
#